data_AF-A0A6P4YQB3-F1
#
_entry.id   AF-A0A6P4YQB3-F1
#
_cell.length_a   1.000
_cell.length_b   1.000
_cell.length_c   1.000
_cell.angle_alpha   90.00
_cell.angle_beta   90.00
_cell.angle_gamma   90.00
#
_symmetry.space_group_name_H-M   'P 1'
#
loop_
_entity.id
_entity.type
_entity.pdbx_description
1 polymer ?
#
loop_
_entity_poly.entity_id
_entity_poly.type
_entity_poly.pdbx_seq_one_letter_code
_entity_poly.pdbx_strand_id
1 'polypeptide(L)'
;MGKLMYDGAMDRVTCVTQHPEYIDLTKRVVLEQVGPLLRDKQGRPYRRRAGQDINEFLRAVAYRWLVRWMCGYLGWDNARPLPACVYHKIRSDFNTGHAGGYSSSAERQ
;
A
#
# COMPACT_ATOMS: atom_id res chain seq x y z
N MET A 1 17.96 1.59 28.07
CA MET A 1 16.52 1.52 27.76
C MET A 1 16.05 2.90 27.32
N GLY A 2 15.90 3.11 26.01
CA GLY A 2 15.41 4.39 25.48
C GLY A 2 13.90 4.48 25.63
N LYS A 3 13.41 5.47 26.37
CA LYS A 3 11.99 5.82 26.41
C LYS A 3 11.62 6.37 25.03
N LEU A 4 10.71 5.71 24.31
CA LEU A 4 9.95 6.38 23.26
C LEU A 4 9.14 7.48 23.95
N MET A 5 9.50 8.73 23.72
CA MET A 5 8.72 9.88 24.20
C MET A 5 7.62 10.12 23.16
N TYR A 6 6.38 10.21 23.62
CA TYR A 6 5.23 10.54 22.79
C TYR A 6 5.11 12.06 22.75
N ASP A 7 5.41 12.68 21.62
CA ASP A 7 5.49 14.13 21.48
C ASP A 7 4.13 14.82 21.20
N GLY A 8 3.00 14.13 21.40
CA GLY A 8 1.65 14.70 21.18
C GLY A 8 1.29 15.03 19.73
N ALA A 9 2.20 14.80 18.77
CA ALA A 9 1.97 15.08 17.36
C ALA A 9 0.82 14.24 16.74
N MET A 10 0.48 13.10 17.35
CA MET A 10 -0.64 12.26 16.90
C MET A 10 -2.02 12.89 17.20
N ASP A 11 -2.12 13.86 18.11
CA ASP A 11 -3.40 14.52 18.43
C ASP A 11 -3.91 15.44 17.30
N ARG A 12 -3.09 15.66 16.25
CA ARG A 12 -3.45 16.46 15.05
C ARG A 12 -3.72 15.62 13.79
N VAL A 13 -3.44 14.33 13.81
CA VAL A 13 -3.56 13.46 12.62
C VAL A 13 -4.87 12.69 12.72
N THR A 14 -5.90 13.21 12.06
CA THR A 14 -7.23 12.56 12.03
C THR A 14 -7.31 11.36 11.08
N CYS A 15 -6.38 11.29 10.12
CA CYS A 15 -6.38 10.28 9.08
C CYS A 15 -4.95 9.87 8.71
N VAL A 16 -4.72 8.58 8.47
CA VAL A 16 -3.41 8.06 8.02
C VAL A 16 -2.91 8.75 6.74
N THR A 17 -3.81 9.23 5.89
CA THR A 17 -3.43 9.95 4.66
C THR A 17 -2.79 11.33 4.92
N GLN A 18 -2.93 11.86 6.13
CA GLN A 18 -2.29 13.11 6.57
C GLN A 18 -0.91 12.86 7.21
N HIS A 19 -0.56 11.59 7.47
CA HIS A 19 0.72 11.24 8.05
C HIS A 19 1.87 11.57 7.08
N PRO A 20 2.96 12.24 7.49
CA PRO A 20 4.07 12.58 6.60
C PRO A 20 4.65 11.37 5.87
N GLU A 21 4.84 10.25 6.57
CA GLU A 21 5.33 9.01 5.94
C GLU A 21 4.35 8.45 4.90
N TYR A 22 3.03 8.62 5.09
CA TYR A 22 2.08 8.17 4.06
C TYR A 22 2.33 8.92 2.75
N ILE A 23 2.57 10.23 2.82
CA ILE A 23 2.86 11.06 1.66
C ILE A 23 4.12 10.58 0.96
N ASP A 24 5.18 10.29 1.72
CA ASP A 24 6.44 9.80 1.16
C ASP A 24 6.33 8.39 0.57
N LEU A 25 5.67 7.47 1.27
CA LEU A 25 5.53 6.07 0.86
C LEU A 25 4.62 5.89 -0.36
N THR A 26 3.75 6.87 -0.65
CA THR A 26 2.84 6.84 -1.81
C THR A 26 3.38 7.60 -3.02
N LYS A 27 4.55 8.26 -2.92
CA LYS A 27 5.20 8.89 -4.07
C LYS A 27 5.49 7.87 -5.15
N ARG A 28 5.20 8.23 -6.40
CA ARG A 28 5.42 7.37 -7.58
C ARG A 28 6.83 6.75 -7.61
N VAL A 29 7.86 7.56 -7.41
CA VAL A 29 9.27 7.09 -7.42
C VAL A 29 9.53 6.05 -6.35
N VAL A 30 8.93 6.19 -5.16
CA VAL A 30 9.06 5.21 -4.08
C VAL A 30 8.33 3.93 -4.45
N LEU A 31 7.11 4.03 -4.98
CA LEU A 31 6.33 2.87 -5.43
C LEU A 31 7.05 2.08 -6.54
N GLU A 32 7.67 2.76 -7.51
CA GLU A 32 8.47 2.11 -8.55
C GLU A 32 9.69 1.38 -7.98
N GLN A 33 10.33 1.93 -6.95
CA GLN A 33 11.47 1.32 -6.27
C GLN A 33 11.07 0.13 -5.36
N VAL A 34 9.96 0.23 -4.62
CA VAL A 34 9.53 -0.84 -3.70
C VAL A 34 8.81 -1.98 -4.41
N GLY A 35 8.24 -1.76 -5.59
CA GLY A 35 7.54 -2.80 -6.36
C GLY A 35 8.36 -4.10 -6.50
N PRO A 36 9.61 -4.05 -7.01
CA PRO A 36 10.48 -5.23 -7.10
C PRO A 36 10.88 -5.87 -5.76
N LEU A 37 10.76 -5.14 -4.63
CA LEU A 37 11.05 -5.67 -3.29
C LEU A 37 9.89 -6.50 -2.75
N LEU A 38 8.67 -6.25 -3.24
CA LEU A 38 7.51 -7.06 -2.92
C LEU A 38 7.62 -8.41 -3.63
N ARG A 39 7.24 -9.48 -2.93
CA ARG A 39 7.25 -10.84 -3.45
C ARG A 39 5.82 -11.30 -3.75
N ASP A 40 5.66 -12.34 -4.55
CA ASP A 40 4.44 -13.12 -4.64
C ASP A 40 4.54 -14.39 -3.77
N LYS A 41 3.48 -15.22 -3.78
CA LYS A 41 3.43 -16.49 -3.04
C LYS A 41 4.58 -17.43 -3.43
N GLN A 42 5.09 -17.32 -4.65
CA GLN A 42 6.17 -18.12 -5.22
C GLN A 42 7.56 -17.46 -5.03
N GLY A 43 7.65 -16.35 -4.29
CA GLY A 43 8.90 -15.65 -4.03
C GLY A 43 9.43 -14.82 -5.22
N ARG A 44 8.64 -14.65 -6.28
CA ARG A 44 9.03 -13.85 -7.45
C ARG A 44 8.81 -12.35 -7.15
N PRO A 45 9.66 -11.46 -7.65
CA PRO A 45 9.44 -10.02 -7.53
C PRO A 45 8.11 -9.60 -8.17
N TYR A 46 7.38 -8.70 -7.51
CA TYR A 46 6.18 -8.12 -8.09
C TYR A 46 6.55 -7.16 -9.21
N ARG A 47 6.20 -7.51 -10.45
CA ARG A 47 6.57 -6.77 -11.65
C ARG A 47 5.32 -6.37 -12.43
N ARG A 48 5.41 -5.22 -13.10
CA ARG A 48 4.40 -4.79 -14.07
C ARG A 48 4.32 -5.81 -15.20
N ARG A 49 3.09 -6.21 -15.55
CA ARG A 49 2.85 -7.13 -16.68
C ARG A 49 2.89 -6.36 -18.01
N ALA A 50 3.24 -7.05 -19.09
CA ALA A 50 3.17 -6.47 -20.43
C ALA A 50 1.73 -6.04 -20.74
N GLY A 51 1.53 -4.81 -21.23
CA GLY A 51 0.21 -4.25 -21.50
C GLY A 51 -0.57 -3.75 -20.28
N GLN A 52 -0.08 -3.97 -19.05
CA GLN A 52 -0.73 -3.44 -17.84
C GLN A 52 -0.55 -1.93 -17.76
N ASP A 53 -1.60 -1.20 -17.42
CA ASP A 53 -1.52 0.22 -17.14
C ASP A 53 -0.57 0.51 -15.95
N ILE A 54 0.21 1.59 -16.06
CA ILE A 54 1.20 1.91 -15.03
C ILE A 54 0.52 2.32 -13.72
N ASN A 55 -0.59 3.04 -13.76
CA ASN A 55 -1.31 3.45 -12.56
C ASN A 55 -1.97 2.25 -11.89
N GLU A 56 -2.48 1.29 -12.67
CA GLU A 56 -2.98 0.02 -12.11
C GLU A 56 -1.88 -0.74 -11.36
N PHE A 57 -0.68 -0.83 -11.94
CA PHE A 57 0.48 -1.43 -11.28
C PHE A 57 0.85 -0.67 -9.99
N LEU A 58 0.95 0.65 -10.04
CA LEU A 58 1.32 1.49 -8.89
C LEU A 58 0.28 1.41 -7.77
N ARG A 59 -1.02 1.35 -8.08
CA ARG A 59 -2.08 1.10 -7.10
C ARG A 59 -1.87 -0.23 -6.38
N ALA A 60 -1.62 -1.30 -7.13
CA ALA A 60 -1.42 -2.63 -6.56
C ALA A 60 -0.17 -2.69 -5.66
N VAL A 61 0.92 -2.01 -6.05
CA VAL A 61 2.11 -1.85 -5.22
C VAL A 61 1.80 -1.05 -3.96
N ALA A 62 1.15 0.12 -4.09
CA ALA A 62 0.79 0.97 -2.96
C ALA A 62 -0.07 0.23 -1.93
N TYR A 63 -1.05 -0.55 -2.38
CA TYR A 63 -1.90 -1.30 -1.46
C TYR A 63 -1.10 -2.32 -0.63
N ARG A 64 -0.23 -3.09 -1.28
CA ARG A 64 0.61 -4.09 -0.60
C ARG A 64 1.63 -3.44 0.31
N TRP A 65 2.23 -2.36 -0.15
CA TRP A 65 3.25 -1.62 0.57
C TRP A 65 2.70 -0.98 1.84
N LEU A 66 1.54 -0.33 1.76
CA LEU A 66 0.91 0.32 2.92
C LEU A 66 0.37 -0.68 3.94
N VAL A 67 -0.16 -1.83 3.52
CA VAL A 67 -0.51 -2.91 4.46
C VAL A 67 0.73 -3.37 5.22
N ARG A 68 1.87 -3.53 4.52
CA ARG A 68 3.12 -3.94 5.15
C ARG A 68 3.68 -2.88 6.10
N TRP A 69 3.54 -1.60 5.78
CA TRP A 69 3.94 -0.49 6.64
C TRP A 69 3.06 -0.41 7.91
N MET A 70 1.73 -0.48 7.78
CA MET A 70 0.82 -0.35 8.92
C MET A 70 0.72 -1.61 9.79
N CYS A 71 0.80 -2.80 9.19
CA CYS A 71 0.52 -4.07 9.88
C CYS A 71 1.72 -5.02 9.95
N GLY A 72 2.87 -4.66 9.37
CA GLY A 72 4.01 -5.55 9.25
C GLY A 72 3.82 -6.66 8.21
N TYR A 73 4.70 -7.67 8.24
CA TYR A 73 4.61 -8.83 7.36
C TYR A 73 3.58 -9.84 7.90
N LEU A 74 2.47 -10.01 7.18
CA LEU A 74 1.33 -10.85 7.62
C LEU A 74 1.34 -12.28 7.03
N GLY A 75 2.27 -12.59 6.12
CA GLY A 75 2.21 -13.83 5.32
C GLY A 75 1.18 -13.75 4.19
N TRP A 76 0.95 -14.88 3.50
CA TRP A 76 0.15 -14.94 2.27
C TRP A 76 -1.34 -15.18 2.48
N ASP A 77 -1.69 -15.76 3.62
CA ASP A 77 -3.07 -16.15 3.93
C ASP A 77 -3.81 -15.08 4.75
N ASN A 78 -3.12 -14.01 5.14
CA ASN A 78 -3.68 -12.91 5.93
C ASN A 78 -3.72 -11.61 5.11
N ALA A 79 -4.74 -11.47 4.26
CA ALA A 79 -5.01 -10.20 3.59
C ALA A 79 -5.77 -9.25 4.52
N ARG A 80 -5.29 -8.02 4.71
CA ARG A 80 -6.02 -6.98 5.45
C ARG A 80 -6.58 -5.92 4.51
N PRO A 81 -7.84 -5.48 4.70
CA PRO A 81 -8.38 -4.36 3.95
C PRO A 81 -7.71 -3.05 4.40
N LEU A 82 -7.54 -2.13 3.45
CA LEU A 82 -7.10 -0.76 3.78
C LEU A 82 -8.30 0.11 4.17
N PRO A 83 -8.09 1.18 4.95
CA PRO A 83 -9.12 2.18 5.20
C PRO A 83 -9.66 2.80 3.90
N ALA A 84 -10.94 3.16 3.87
CA ALA A 84 -11.59 3.74 2.68
C ALA A 84 -10.89 5.03 2.20
N CYS A 85 -10.41 5.86 3.13
CA CYS A 85 -9.66 7.08 2.81
C CYS A 85 -8.37 6.80 2.03
N VAL A 86 -7.66 5.71 2.36
CA VAL A 86 -6.45 5.28 1.65
C VAL A 86 -6.80 4.83 0.24
N TYR A 87 -7.84 4.01 0.07
CA TYR A 87 -8.32 3.62 -1.26
C TYR A 87 -8.70 4.84 -2.11
N HIS A 88 -9.46 5.77 -1.55
CA HIS A 88 -9.90 6.97 -2.24
C HIS A 88 -8.70 7.82 -2.69
N LYS A 89 -7.76 8.08 -1.78
CA LYS A 89 -6.58 8.91 -2.07
C LYS A 89 -5.68 8.30 -3.14
N ILE A 90 -5.35 7.01 -3.01
CA ILE A 90 -4.55 6.28 -4.01
C ILE A 90 -5.25 6.23 -5.37
N ARG A 91 -6.58 6.03 -5.41
CA ARG A 91 -7.32 6.01 -6.67
C ARG A 91 -7.36 7.37 -7.35
N SER A 92 -7.42 8.45 -6.56
CA SER A 92 -7.32 9.83 -7.05
C SER A 92 -5.93 10.12 -7.61
N ASP A 93 -4.87 9.72 -6.90
CA ASP A 93 -3.48 10.02 -7.29
C ASP A 93 -3.02 9.19 -8.51
N PHE A 94 -3.52 7.96 -8.64
CA PHE A 94 -3.19 7.05 -9.74
C PHE A 94 -4.45 6.66 -10.52
N ASN A 95 -5.06 7.55 -11.28
CA ASN A 95 -6.34 7.27 -11.93
C ASN A 95 -6.28 6.13 -12.96
N THR A 96 -7.31 5.26 -13.01
CA THR A 96 -7.51 4.21 -14.03
C THR A 96 -9.00 4.11 -14.34
N GLY A 97 -9.36 3.69 -15.56
CA GLY A 97 -10.76 3.56 -16.01
C GLY A 97 -11.59 2.49 -15.29
N HIS A 98 -10.94 1.57 -14.55
CA HIS A 98 -11.61 0.51 -13.80
C HIS A 98 -11.01 0.38 -12.39
N ALA A 99 -11.86 0.27 -11.37
CA ALA A 99 -11.45 0.07 -9.98
C ALA A 99 -12.09 -1.20 -9.40
N GLY A 100 -11.29 -2.26 -9.22
CA GLY A 100 -11.69 -3.44 -8.46
C GLY A 100 -11.75 -3.17 -6.95
N GLY A 101 -12.64 -3.88 -6.25
CA GLY A 101 -12.76 -3.86 -4.79
C GLY A 101 -11.65 -4.64 -4.08
N TYR A 102 -11.73 -4.71 -2.76
CA TYR A 102 -10.89 -5.62 -1.97
C TYR A 102 -11.34 -7.07 -2.22
N SER A 103 -10.38 -7.98 -2.40
CA SER A 103 -10.61 -9.43 -2.38
C SER A 103 -9.78 -10.04 -1.26
N SER A 104 -10.35 -10.97 -0.50
CA SER A 104 -9.64 -11.70 0.56
C SER A 104 -8.59 -12.65 -0.02
N SER A 105 -7.75 -13.21 0.85
CA SER A 105 -6.73 -14.21 0.49
C SER A 105 -7.34 -15.50 -0.07
N ALA A 106 -8.54 -15.88 0.39
CA ALA A 106 -9.27 -17.06 -0.06
C ALA A 106 -9.86 -16.87 -1.47
N GLU A 107 -10.37 -15.67 -1.78
CA GLU A 107 -10.97 -15.35 -3.09
C GLU A 107 -9.93 -15.15 -4.21
N ARG A 108 -8.65 -15.05 -3.88
CA ARG A 108 -7.54 -14.86 -4.84
C ARG A 108 -6.83 -16.17 -5.24
N GLN A 109 -7.34 -17.31 -4.80
CA GLN A 109 -6.86 -18.64 -5.20
C GLN A 109 -7.41 -19.00 -6.58
#